data_AF-M1ED30-F1
#
_entry.id   AF-M1ED30-F1
#
_cell.length_a   1.000
_cell.length_b   1.000
_cell.length_c   1.000
_cell.angle_alpha   90.00
_cell.angle_beta   90.00
_cell.angle_gamma   90.00
#
_symmetry.space_group_name_H-M   'P 1'
#
loop_
_entity.id
_entity.type
_entity.pdbx_description
1 polymer ?
#
loop_
_entity_poly.entity_id
_entity_poly.type
_entity_poly.pdbx_seq_one_letter_code
_entity_poly.pdbx_strand_id
1 'polypeptide(L)'
;KGLVGDDNYLALKNSQGKYLLNGHFVVSAVERDLVVKGSLLRYSGTGTAVESLQASRPILEPLTVEVLSVGKMTPPRVRYSFYLPKEPWEDKASHPKDPRGSSVHHNSVLSLSNQVEQQ
;
A
#
# COMPACT_ATOMS: atom_id res chain seq x y z
N LYS A 1 17.02 4.42 -8.66
CA LYS A 1 17.67 4.76 -7.38
C LYS A 1 16.83 5.86 -6.75
N GLY A 2 16.51 5.76 -5.46
CA GLY A 2 15.74 6.79 -4.77
C GLY A 2 16.62 7.98 -4.36
N LEU A 3 15.99 9.04 -3.87
CA LEU A 3 16.60 10.30 -3.46
C LEU A 3 16.07 10.67 -2.07
N VAL A 4 16.96 11.06 -1.17
CA VAL A 4 16.54 11.61 0.14
C VAL A 4 15.94 12.99 -0.09
N GLY A 5 14.75 13.24 0.47
CA GLY A 5 14.07 14.52 0.32
C GLY A 5 13.60 14.76 -1.12
N ASP A 6 12.99 13.75 -1.75
CA ASP A 6 12.33 13.87 -3.06
C ASP A 6 10.90 14.44 -2.97
N ASP A 7 10.53 14.98 -1.79
CA ASP A 7 9.23 15.53 -1.45
C ASP A 7 8.04 14.57 -1.69
N ASN A 8 8.29 13.25 -1.70
CA ASN A 8 7.27 12.22 -1.81
C ASN A 8 7.28 11.32 -0.59
N TYR A 9 6.17 11.25 0.13
CA TYR A 9 6.09 10.54 1.41
C TYR A 9 5.01 9.47 1.38
N LEU A 10 5.31 8.28 1.91
CA LEU A 10 4.29 7.26 2.12
C LEU A 10 3.31 7.68 3.21
N ALA A 11 2.02 7.47 3.02
CA ALA A 11 1.01 7.61 4.07
C ALA A 11 0.11 6.38 4.14
N LEU A 12 -0.43 6.10 5.32
CA LEU A 12 -1.29 4.94 5.55
C LEU A 12 -2.57 5.35 6.25
N LYS A 13 -3.72 4.93 5.73
CA LYS A 13 -5.04 5.08 6.34
C LYS A 13 -5.65 3.73 6.69
N ASN A 14 -6.46 3.72 7.75
CA ASN A 14 -7.38 2.62 8.02
C ASN A 14 -8.66 2.73 7.16
N SER A 15 -9.55 1.74 7.29
CA SER A 15 -10.85 1.70 6.60
C SER A 15 -11.79 2.86 6.91
N GLN A 16 -11.54 3.62 7.98
CA GLN A 16 -12.33 4.80 8.37
C GLN A 16 -11.73 6.09 7.79
N GLY A 17 -10.66 6.01 6.99
CA GLY A 17 -9.95 7.17 6.44
C GLY A 17 -9.02 7.87 7.45
N LYS A 18 -8.86 7.33 8.66
CA LYS A 18 -7.94 7.88 9.66
C LYS A 18 -6.51 7.51 9.32
N TYR A 19 -5.64 8.52 9.25
CA TYR A 19 -4.20 8.31 9.07
C TYR A 19 -3.59 7.59 10.28
N LEU A 20 -2.92 6.47 10.00
CA LEU A 20 -2.09 5.69 10.92
C LEU A 20 -0.61 6.08 10.80
N LEU A 21 -0.18 6.51 9.61
CA LEU A 21 1.17 6.97 9.31
C LEU A 21 1.12 8.14 8.35
N ASN A 22 1.85 9.21 8.70
CA ASN A 22 1.96 10.45 7.94
C ASN A 22 0.59 11.06 7.57
N GLY A 23 0.56 12.24 6.96
CA GLY A 23 -0.68 12.97 6.68
C GLY A 23 -0.97 14.05 7.71
N HIS A 24 -2.06 14.81 7.51
CA HIS A 24 -2.36 16.03 8.27
C HIS A 24 -1.15 16.99 8.38
N PHE A 25 -0.41 17.18 7.29
CA PHE A 25 0.80 18.03 7.22
C PHE A 25 1.97 17.56 8.12
N VAL A 26 1.94 16.31 8.60
CA VAL A 26 3.02 15.74 9.42
C VAL A 26 3.63 14.51 8.73
N VAL A 27 4.95 14.41 8.79
CA VAL A 27 5.72 13.27 8.29
C VAL A 27 6.74 12.78 9.33
N SER A 28 6.96 11.47 9.42
CA SER A 28 7.93 10.86 10.34
C SER A 28 9.28 10.65 9.67
N ALA A 29 10.31 11.37 10.13
CA ALA A 29 11.68 11.17 9.65
C ALA A 29 12.31 9.85 10.12
N VAL A 30 11.79 9.28 11.20
CA VAL A 30 12.30 8.07 11.85
C VAL A 30 11.44 6.85 11.54
N GLU A 31 12.03 5.68 11.74
CA GLU A 31 11.35 4.39 11.65
C GLU A 31 10.14 4.32 12.58
N ARG A 32 9.05 3.72 12.11
CA ARG A 32 7.80 3.55 12.87
C ARG A 32 7.27 2.13 12.75
N ASP A 33 6.84 1.61 13.89
CA ASP A 33 6.07 0.37 14.01
C ASP A 33 4.59 0.69 14.19
N LEU A 34 3.75 0.19 13.28
CA LEU A 34 2.32 0.43 13.24
C LEU A 34 1.58 -0.88 13.48
N VAL A 35 0.89 -0.97 14.60
CA VAL A 35 0.06 -2.13 14.93
C VAL A 35 -1.25 -2.03 14.16
N VAL A 36 -1.53 -3.06 13.35
CA VAL A 36 -2.77 -3.23 12.60
C VAL A 36 -3.35 -4.61 12.90
N LYS A 37 -4.61 -4.83 12.56
CA LYS A 37 -5.28 -6.11 12.83
C LYS A 37 -4.53 -7.26 12.15
N GLY A 38 -3.96 -8.15 12.97
CA GLY A 38 -3.24 -9.35 12.51
C GLY A 38 -1.78 -9.13 12.09
N SER A 39 -1.28 -7.89 12.08
CA SER A 39 0.08 -7.61 11.60
C SER A 39 0.75 -6.42 12.31
N LEU A 40 2.06 -6.34 12.14
CA LEU A 40 2.87 -5.17 12.47
C LEU A 40 3.47 -4.66 11.16
N LEU A 41 3.21 -3.39 10.82
CA LEU A 41 3.82 -2.71 9.68
C LEU A 41 5.02 -1.90 10.14
N ARG A 42 6.15 -2.05 9.45
CA ARG A 42 7.36 -1.25 9.68
C ARG A 42 7.55 -0.25 8.55
N TYR A 43 7.60 1.02 8.91
CA TYR A 43 7.90 2.13 8.02
C TYR A 43 9.31 2.65 8.27
N SER A 44 10.13 2.83 7.23
CA SER A 44 11.55 3.19 7.38
C SER A 44 11.85 4.66 7.70
N GLY A 45 10.89 5.58 7.50
CA GLY A 45 11.11 7.01 7.72
C GLY A 45 11.62 7.76 6.49
N THR A 46 11.31 9.07 6.44
CA THR A 46 11.71 9.96 5.33
C THR A 46 13.21 10.24 5.27
N GLY A 47 13.98 9.87 6.31
CA GLY A 47 15.44 9.95 6.31
C GLY A 47 16.12 8.95 5.36
N THR A 48 15.35 8.04 4.76
CA THR A 48 15.86 7.02 3.84
C THR A 48 15.73 7.46 2.38
N ALA A 49 16.69 7.08 1.53
CA ALA A 49 16.63 7.41 0.10
C ALA A 49 15.48 6.69 -0.63
N VAL A 50 15.00 5.57 -0.08
CA VAL A 50 13.83 4.84 -0.57
C VAL A 50 13.02 4.47 0.66
N GLU A 51 11.87 5.12 0.82
CA GLU A 51 10.92 4.77 1.86
C GLU A 51 10.35 3.36 1.62
N SER A 52 10.18 2.61 2.70
CA SER A 52 9.60 1.27 2.67
C SER A 52 8.56 1.11 3.76
N LEU A 53 7.50 0.36 3.44
CA LEU A 53 6.46 -0.06 4.36
C LEU A 53 6.28 -1.57 4.22
N GLN A 54 6.58 -2.32 5.27
CA GLN A 54 6.61 -3.79 5.23
C GLN A 54 5.74 -4.40 6.33
N ALA A 55 4.92 -5.38 5.95
CA ALA A 55 4.12 -6.15 6.90
C ALA A 55 4.86 -7.42 7.35
N SER A 56 4.87 -7.68 8.65
CA SER A 56 5.45 -8.90 9.23
C SER A 56 4.55 -10.14 9.14
N ARG A 57 3.24 -9.93 8.98
CA ARG A 57 2.19 -10.98 8.94
C ARG A 57 1.03 -10.56 8.01
N PRO A 58 0.10 -11.48 7.67
CA PRO A 58 -1.11 -11.13 6.93
C PRO A 58 -1.91 -10.02 7.63
N ILE A 59 -2.32 -9.02 6.85
CA ILE A 59 -3.13 -7.89 7.32
C ILE A 59 -4.60 -8.33 7.26
N LEU A 60 -5.32 -8.22 8.38
CA LEU A 60 -6.70 -8.70 8.54
C LEU A 60 -7.72 -7.56 8.59
N GLU A 61 -7.33 -6.37 8.13
CA GLU A 61 -8.21 -5.23 7.93
C GLU A 61 -7.84 -4.46 6.65
N PRO A 62 -8.81 -3.77 6.02
CA PRO A 62 -8.51 -2.92 4.87
C PRO A 62 -7.65 -1.73 5.27
N LEU A 63 -6.62 -1.47 4.48
CA LEU A 63 -5.74 -0.31 4.61
C LEU A 63 -5.58 0.36 3.25
N THR A 64 -5.39 1.68 3.26
CA THR A 64 -5.10 2.45 2.05
C THR A 64 -3.71 3.05 2.18
N VAL A 65 -2.83 2.73 1.22
CA VAL A 65 -1.52 3.36 1.09
C VAL A 65 -1.64 4.51 0.08
N GLU A 66 -1.20 5.69 0.49
CA GLU A 66 -1.16 6.90 -0.33
C GLU A 66 0.28 7.39 -0.49
N VAL A 67 0.51 8.19 -1.53
CA VAL A 67 1.75 8.96 -1.67
C VAL A 67 1.39 10.44 -1.60
N LEU A 68 1.99 11.11 -0.63
CA LEU A 68 1.88 12.55 -0.46
C LEU A 68 3.03 13.21 -1.20
N SER A 69 2.74 13.80 -2.35
CA SER A 69 3.70 14.59 -3.12
C SER A 69 3.55 16.06 -2.74
N VAL A 70 4.63 16.69 -2.26
CA VAL A 70 4.66 18.12 -1.95
C VAL A 70 5.77 18.80 -2.74
N GLY A 71 5.87 20.13 -2.64
CA GLY A 71 7.01 20.87 -3.17
C GLY A 71 7.20 20.72 -4.68
N LYS A 72 8.44 20.45 -5.10
CA LYS A 72 8.73 20.24 -6.52
C LYS A 72 8.25 18.84 -6.84
N MET A 73 7.08 18.74 -7.49
CA MET A 73 6.35 17.54 -7.97
C MET A 73 7.24 16.53 -8.72
N THR A 74 8.25 16.01 -8.03
CA THR A 74 9.17 14.99 -8.49
C THR A 74 8.31 13.76 -8.67
N PRO A 75 8.23 13.20 -9.89
CA PRO A 75 7.30 12.11 -10.13
C PRO A 75 7.53 10.96 -9.16
N PRO A 76 6.52 10.54 -8.37
CA PRO A 76 6.70 9.49 -7.38
C PRO A 76 7.03 8.17 -8.04
N ARG A 77 8.00 7.45 -7.47
CA ARG A 77 8.49 6.16 -7.99
C ARG A 77 8.08 5.03 -7.05
N VAL A 78 6.82 4.62 -7.14
CA VAL A 78 6.26 3.60 -6.25
C VAL A 78 6.48 2.19 -6.81
N ARG A 79 6.87 1.26 -5.95
CA ARG A 79 6.93 -0.17 -6.24
C ARG A 79 6.26 -0.90 -5.10
N TYR A 80 5.34 -1.81 -5.41
CA TYR A 80 4.65 -2.61 -4.42
C TYR A 80 4.58 -4.07 -4.87
N SER A 81 4.45 -4.94 -3.88
CA SER A 81 4.23 -6.37 -4.06
C SER A 81 3.49 -6.88 -2.85
N PHE A 82 2.51 -7.74 -3.07
CA PHE A 82 1.75 -8.38 -2.00
C PHE A 82 1.39 -9.81 -2.39
N TYR A 83 1.01 -10.61 -1.40
CA TYR A 83 0.51 -11.96 -1.59
C TYR A 83 -1.00 -11.97 -1.32
N LEU A 84 -1.73 -12.72 -2.12
CA LEU A 84 -3.12 -13.06 -1.84
C LEU A 84 -3.17 -14.41 -1.11
N PRO A 85 -4.09 -14.58 -0.13
CA PRO A 85 -4.37 -15.90 0.41
C PRO A 85 -4.74 -16.86 -0.73
N LYS A 86 -4.15 -18.06 -0.74
CA LYS A 86 -4.62 -19.10 -1.65
C LYS A 86 -5.99 -19.56 -1.17
N GLU A 87 -6.94 -19.68 -2.09
CA GLU A 87 -8.18 -20.39 -1.79
C GLU A 87 -7.81 -21.80 -1.29
N PRO A 88 -8.44 -22.28 -0.20
CA PRO A 88 -8.36 -23.69 0.15
C PRO A 88 -8.83 -24.46 -1.08
N TRP A 89 -8.00 -25.36 -1.58
CA TRP A 89 -8.43 -26.28 -2.64
C TRP A 89 -9.52 -27.16 -2.03
N GLU A 90 -10.78 -26.77 -2.20
CA GLU A 90 -11.85 -27.73 -2.01
C GLU A 90 -11.59 -28.87 -3.00
N ASP A 91 -11.54 -30.09 -2.49
CA ASP A 91 -11.27 -31.30 -3.24
C ASP A 91 -12.01 -31.27 -4.58
N LYS A 92 -11.26 -31.05 -5.67
CA LYS A 92 -11.70 -31.26 -7.05
C LYS A 92 -11.92 -32.76 -7.29
N ALA A 93 -12.86 -33.37 -6.58
CA ALA A 93 -13.34 -34.73 -6.81
C ALA A 93 -14.75 -34.76 -7.42
N SER A 94 -15.35 -33.60 -7.74
CA SER A 94 -16.56 -33.55 -8.55
C SER A 94 -16.60 -32.24 -9.33
N HIS A 95 -17.15 -32.28 -10.55
CA HIS A 95 -17.36 -31.18 -11.51
C HIS A 95 -16.30 -31.07 -12.63
N PRO A 96 -16.67 -31.43 -13.89
CA PRO A 96 -15.81 -31.31 -15.07
C PRO A 96 -15.38 -29.86 -15.32
N LYS A 97 -14.13 -29.68 -15.75
CA LYS A 97 -13.50 -28.39 -16.04
C LYS A 97 -14.11 -27.73 -17.27
N ASP A 98 -14.62 -26.50 -17.12
CA ASP A 98 -14.84 -25.55 -18.22
C ASP A 98 -13.58 -24.65 -18.33
N PRO A 99 -12.90 -24.52 -19.49
CA PRO A 99 -11.54 -23.98 -19.55
C PRO A 99 -11.43 -22.44 -19.63
N ARG A 100 -12.40 -21.66 -19.13
CA ARG A 100 -12.44 -20.18 -19.36
C ARG A 100 -12.74 -19.31 -18.14
N GLY A 101 -12.29 -19.70 -16.94
CA GLY A 101 -12.51 -18.91 -15.73
C GLY A 101 -11.28 -18.82 -14.83
N SER A 102 -10.14 -18.36 -15.33
CA SER A 102 -9.07 -17.89 -14.44
C SER A 102 -9.59 -16.65 -13.72
N SER A 103 -9.85 -16.78 -12.40
CA SER A 103 -10.17 -15.65 -11.52
C SER A 103 -9.08 -14.58 -11.69
N VAL A 104 -9.41 -13.53 -12.43
CA VAL A 104 -8.53 -12.39 -12.65
C VAL A 104 -8.59 -11.54 -11.39
N HIS A 105 -7.63 -11.72 -10.49
CA HIS A 105 -7.44 -10.82 -9.35
C HIS A 105 -6.99 -9.44 -9.88
N HIS A 106 -7.95 -8.55 -10.15
CA HIS A 106 -7.70 -7.21 -10.68
C HIS A 106 -7.04 -6.31 -9.63
N ASN A 107 -5.82 -5.82 -9.92
CA ASN A 107 -5.23 -4.66 -9.26
C ASN A 107 -5.96 -3.38 -9.72
N SER A 108 -6.75 -2.75 -8.84
CA SER A 108 -7.60 -1.61 -9.17
C SER A 108 -6.89 -0.24 -9.22
N VAL A 109 -5.55 -0.21 -9.13
CA VAL A 109 -4.76 1.04 -9.03
C VAL A 109 -4.96 1.98 -10.24
N LEU A 110 -5.49 1.48 -11.36
CA LEU A 110 -5.72 2.27 -12.57
C LEU A 110 -7.11 2.94 -12.66
N SER A 111 -8.07 2.64 -11.78
CA SER A 111 -9.46 3.12 -11.93
C SER A 111 -9.78 4.44 -11.23
N LEU A 112 -8.86 4.96 -10.41
CA LEU A 112 -9.06 6.21 -9.68
C LEU A 112 -8.14 7.27 -10.27
N SER A 113 -8.69 8.16 -11.09
CA SER A 113 -7.99 9.36 -11.55
C SER A 113 -7.64 10.21 -10.33
N ASN A 114 -6.35 10.33 -10.00
CA ASN A 114 -5.86 11.37 -9.09
C ASN A 114 -6.15 12.73 -9.74
N GLN A 115 -7.29 13.34 -9.40
CA GLN A 115 -7.58 14.72 -9.74
C GLN A 115 -6.77 15.59 -8.78
N VAL A 116 -5.77 16.29 -9.30
CA VAL A 116 -5.06 17.33 -8.56
C VAL A 116 -5.99 18.54 -8.50
N GLU A 117 -6.59 18.80 -7.33
CA GLU A 117 -7.25 20.08 -7.10
C GLU A 117 -6.19 21.19 -7.13
N GLN A 118 -6.19 21.97 -8.21
CA GLN A 118 -5.47 23.23 -8.26
C GLN A 118 -6.32 24.27 -7.54
N GLN A 119 -5.76 24.87 -6.48
CA GLN A 119 -6.26 26.12 -5.92
C GLN A 119 -5.82 27.30 -6.77
#